data_AF-A0A929E7D0-F1
#
_entry.id   AF-A0A929E7D0-F1
#
_cell.length_a   1.000
_cell.length_b   1.000
_cell.length_c   1.000
_cell.angle_alpha   90.00
_cell.angle_beta   90.00
_cell.angle_gamma   90.00
#
_symmetry.space_group_name_H-M   'P 1'
#
loop_
_entity.id
_entity.type
_entity.pdbx_description
1 polymer ?
#
loop_
_entity_poly.entity_id
_entity_poly.type
_entity_poly.pdbx_seq_one_letter_code
_entity_poly.pdbx_strand_id
1 'polypeptide(L)'
;MTDLRDRLKISPDRIEEINAVLLNPDMRVMNEFLEVVAKYGTPEEINAKAREARKMENLLAKVKAIEPAYLDDLAWLTEQRDQGAFITIDDYRRKVLGNKVESTEFSKDYAVTLEISA
;
A
#
# COMPACT_ATOMS: atom_id res chain seq x y z
N MET A 1 -14.46 13.73 -45.61
CA MET A 1 -13.54 12.85 -44.87
C MET A 1 -14.35 12.23 -43.75
N THR A 2 -14.75 10.98 -43.89
CA THR A 2 -15.24 10.19 -42.75
C THR A 2 -14.23 10.36 -41.62
N ASP A 3 -14.72 10.74 -40.44
CA ASP A 3 -13.90 11.24 -39.34
C ASP A 3 -12.84 10.20 -38.98
N LEU A 4 -11.56 10.55 -39.08
CA LEU A 4 -10.46 9.64 -38.71
C LEU A 4 -10.62 9.14 -37.27
N ARG A 5 -11.34 9.88 -36.42
CA ARG A 5 -11.70 9.46 -35.06
C ARG A 5 -12.67 8.27 -35.02
N ASP A 6 -13.61 8.16 -35.97
CA ASP A 6 -14.53 7.02 -36.04
C ASP A 6 -13.79 5.70 -36.29
N ARG A 7 -12.63 5.75 -36.97
CA ARG A 7 -11.77 4.58 -37.21
C ARG A 7 -11.00 4.13 -35.96
N LEU A 8 -10.91 4.97 -34.94
CA LEU A 8 -10.31 4.62 -33.64
C LEU A 8 -11.32 3.93 -32.72
N LYS A 9 -12.61 3.95 -33.07
CA LYS A 9 -13.65 3.27 -32.28
C LYS A 9 -13.42 1.76 -32.34
N ILE A 10 -13.09 1.19 -31.19
CA ILE A 10 -13.01 -0.26 -31.01
C ILE A 10 -14.45 -0.79 -30.99
N SER A 11 -14.77 -1.75 -31.86
CA SER A 11 -16.10 -2.37 -31.88
C SER A 11 -16.35 -3.14 -30.58
N PRO A 12 -17.53 -3.02 -29.93
CA PRO A 12 -17.90 -3.85 -28.79
C PRO A 12 -17.71 -5.35 -29.05
N ASP A 13 -18.03 -5.83 -30.26
CA ASP A 13 -17.89 -7.23 -30.65
C ASP A 13 -16.44 -7.74 -30.50
N ARG A 14 -15.44 -6.87 -30.71
CA ARG A 14 -14.03 -7.23 -30.50
C ARG A 14 -13.70 -7.46 -29.03
N ILE A 15 -14.33 -6.71 -28.13
CA ILE A 15 -14.20 -6.92 -26.69
C ILE A 15 -14.92 -8.21 -26.28
N GLU A 16 -16.08 -8.50 -26.87
CA GLU A 16 -16.80 -9.74 -26.63
C GLU A 16 -16.02 -10.98 -27.08
N GLU A 17 -15.39 -10.94 -28.26
CA GLU A 17 -14.51 -12.01 -28.75
C GLU A 17 -13.33 -12.26 -27.80
N ILE A 18 -12.72 -11.20 -27.26
CA ILE A 18 -11.65 -11.33 -26.26
C ILE A 18 -12.17 -11.98 -24.99
N ASN A 19 -13.31 -11.50 -24.46
CA ASN A 19 -13.92 -12.07 -23.26
C ASN A 19 -14.29 -13.54 -23.45
N ALA A 20 -14.75 -13.93 -24.64
CA ALA A 20 -15.05 -15.32 -24.96
C ALA A 20 -13.82 -16.22 -24.85
N VAL A 21 -12.62 -15.73 -25.14
CA VAL A 21 -11.36 -16.48 -24.93
C VAL A 21 -10.96 -16.48 -23.46
N LEU A 22 -10.98 -15.31 -22.81
CA LEU A 22 -10.51 -15.15 -21.43
C LEU A 22 -11.38 -15.89 -20.39
N LEU A 23 -12.69 -15.99 -20.65
CA LEU A 23 -13.67 -16.58 -19.72
C LEU A 23 -14.05 -18.02 -20.06
N ASN A 24 -13.56 -18.58 -21.18
CA ASN A 24 -13.89 -19.95 -21.57
C ASN A 24 -13.15 -20.96 -20.67
N PRO A 25 -13.88 -21.79 -19.90
CA PRO A 25 -13.27 -22.77 -19.00
C PRO A 25 -12.51 -23.89 -19.73
N ASP A 26 -12.78 -24.11 -21.02
CA ASP A 26 -12.09 -25.12 -21.84
C ASP A 26 -10.81 -24.57 -22.51
N MET A 27 -10.51 -23.28 -22.32
CA MET A 27 -9.35 -22.64 -22.94
C MET A 27 -8.06 -23.01 -22.21
N ARG A 28 -7.39 -24.06 -22.71
CA ARG A 28 -6.16 -24.61 -22.08
C ARG A 28 -5.12 -23.55 -21.72
N VAL A 29 -4.81 -22.63 -22.64
CA VAL A 29 -3.80 -21.59 -22.40
C VAL A 29 -4.18 -20.66 -21.25
N MET A 30 -5.47 -20.36 -21.07
CA MET A 30 -5.94 -19.53 -19.96
C MET A 30 -5.87 -20.28 -18.65
N ASN A 31 -6.22 -21.57 -18.65
CA ASN A 31 -6.13 -22.40 -17.45
C ASN A 31 -4.66 -22.56 -16.99
N GLU A 32 -3.75 -22.89 -17.91
CA GLU A 32 -2.31 -22.99 -17.62
C GLU A 32 -1.74 -21.66 -17.11
N PHE A 33 -2.15 -20.53 -17.70
CA PHE A 33 -1.77 -19.21 -17.24
C PHE A 33 -2.25 -18.94 -15.80
N LEU A 34 -3.53 -19.22 -15.51
CA LEU A 34 -4.10 -19.04 -14.18
C LEU A 34 -3.44 -19.96 -13.15
N GLU A 35 -3.05 -21.18 -13.50
CA GLU A 35 -2.27 -22.08 -12.63
C GLU A 35 -0.89 -21.52 -12.30
N VAL A 36 -0.21 -20.90 -13.27
CA VAL A 36 1.08 -20.22 -13.02
C VAL A 36 0.90 -19.04 -12.07
N VAL A 37 -0.15 -18.22 -12.26
CA VAL A 37 -0.47 -17.09 -11.39
C VAL A 37 -0.85 -17.58 -9.98
N ALA A 38 -1.64 -18.64 -9.88
CA ALA A 38 -2.11 -19.20 -8.61
C ALA A 38 -0.95 -19.65 -7.69
N LYS A 39 0.22 -20.02 -8.24
CA LYS A 39 1.44 -20.31 -7.45
C LYS A 39 1.90 -19.15 -6.59
N TYR A 40 1.60 -17.91 -6.99
CA TYR A 40 1.93 -16.70 -6.25
C TYR A 40 0.83 -16.26 -5.28
N GLY A 41 -0.33 -16.92 -5.35
CA GLY A 41 -1.52 -16.69 -4.55
C GLY A 41 -2.54 -15.80 -5.27
N THR A 42 -3.80 -15.93 -4.89
CA THR A 42 -4.87 -15.05 -5.37
C THR A 42 -4.68 -13.63 -4.83
N PRO A 43 -5.33 -12.61 -5.43
CA PRO A 43 -5.36 -11.28 -4.85
C PRO A 43 -5.78 -11.27 -3.38
N GLU A 44 -6.76 -12.10 -2.98
CA GLU A 44 -7.21 -12.24 -1.60
C GLU A 44 -6.11 -12.78 -0.69
N GLU A 45 -5.37 -13.79 -1.13
CA GLU A 45 -4.27 -14.40 -0.37
C GLU A 45 -3.08 -13.44 -0.25
N ILE A 46 -2.74 -12.72 -1.32
CA ILE A 46 -1.72 -11.67 -1.32
C ILE A 46 -2.11 -10.57 -0.33
N ASN A 47 -3.36 -10.11 -0.37
CA ASN A 47 -3.88 -9.10 0.54
C ASN A 47 -3.96 -9.61 1.99
N ALA A 48 -4.23 -10.91 2.20
CA ALA A 48 -4.17 -11.53 3.52
C ALA A 48 -2.74 -11.56 4.07
N LYS A 49 -1.76 -12.01 3.27
CA LYS A 49 -0.33 -11.97 3.62
C LYS A 49 0.15 -10.54 3.91
N ALA A 50 -0.28 -9.56 3.12
CA ALA A 50 0.06 -8.15 3.33
C ALA A 50 -0.56 -7.57 4.62
N ARG A 51 -1.78 -8.00 5.00
CA ARG A 51 -2.36 -7.64 6.30
C ARG A 51 -1.61 -8.29 7.46
N GLU A 52 -1.27 -9.57 7.32
CA GLU A 52 -0.52 -10.30 8.34
C GLU A 52 0.87 -9.71 8.57
N ALA A 53 1.62 -9.45 7.49
CA ALA A 53 2.96 -8.89 7.57
C ALA A 53 3.02 -7.48 8.19
N ARG A 54 1.91 -6.73 8.16
CA ARG A 54 1.79 -5.39 8.76
C ARG A 54 1.44 -5.40 10.24
N LYS A 55 1.19 -6.57 10.84
CA LYS A 55 1.00 -6.67 12.29
C LYS A 55 2.29 -6.29 13.01
N MET A 56 2.16 -5.56 14.12
CA MET A 56 3.30 -5.02 14.87
C MET A 56 4.25 -6.14 15.31
N GLU A 57 3.71 -7.28 15.75
CA GLU A 57 4.50 -8.42 16.22
C GLU A 57 5.41 -8.97 15.10
N ASN A 58 4.88 -9.03 13.88
CA ASN A 58 5.62 -9.51 12.71
C ASN A 58 6.68 -8.49 12.24
N LEU A 59 6.37 -7.19 12.31
CA LEU A 59 7.33 -6.13 12.00
C LEU A 59 8.51 -6.13 13.00
N LEU A 60 8.23 -6.26 14.30
CA LEU A 60 9.26 -6.36 15.34
C LEU A 60 10.09 -7.65 15.18
N ALA A 61 9.46 -8.78 14.83
CA ALA A 61 10.18 -10.02 14.55
C ALA A 61 11.14 -9.87 13.35
N LYS A 62 10.75 -9.13 12.32
CA LYS A 62 11.65 -8.82 11.19
C LYS A 62 12.80 -7.91 11.60
N VAL A 63 12.55 -6.84 12.36
CA VAL A 63 13.63 -5.98 12.88
C VAL A 63 14.63 -6.81 13.68
N LYS A 64 14.13 -7.68 14.57
CA LYS A 64 14.98 -8.60 15.35
C LYS A 64 15.89 -9.47 14.48
N ALA A 65 15.41 -9.89 13.31
CA ALA A 65 16.16 -10.74 12.40
C ALA A 65 17.19 -9.99 11.56
N ILE A 66 16.94 -8.72 11.23
CA ILE A 66 17.80 -7.90 10.35
C ILE A 66 18.78 -7.05 11.15
N GLU A 67 18.28 -6.27 12.11
CA GLU A 67 19.07 -5.39 12.96
C GLU A 67 18.46 -5.33 14.38
N PRO A 68 18.85 -6.27 15.27
CA PRO A 68 18.29 -6.36 16.60
C PRO A 68 18.62 -5.15 17.49
N ALA A 69 19.65 -4.36 17.18
CA ALA A 69 20.00 -3.18 17.98
C ALA A 69 18.87 -2.13 18.04
N TYR A 70 18.02 -2.05 17.01
CA TYR A 70 16.90 -1.12 16.99
C TYR A 70 15.72 -1.53 17.89
N LEU A 71 15.71 -2.75 18.44
CA LEU A 71 14.61 -3.18 19.31
C LEU A 71 14.53 -2.37 20.60
N ASP A 72 15.69 -1.99 21.16
CA ASP A 72 15.74 -1.20 22.39
C ASP A 72 15.17 0.21 22.15
N ASP A 73 15.52 0.83 21.02
CA ASP A 73 14.98 2.13 20.61
C ASP A 73 13.45 2.06 20.37
N LEU A 74 12.97 1.00 19.71
CA LEU A 74 11.54 0.79 19.46
C LEU A 74 10.76 0.52 20.76
N ALA A 75 11.35 -0.22 21.71
CA ALA A 75 10.79 -0.43 23.03
C ALA A 75 10.68 0.89 23.80
N TRP A 76 11.72 1.72 23.77
CA TRP A 76 11.71 3.04 24.38
C TRP A 76 10.63 3.95 23.75
N LEU A 77 10.55 4.01 22.41
CA LEU A 77 9.52 4.78 21.71
C LEU A 77 8.10 4.34 22.08
N THR A 78 7.89 3.03 22.23
CA THR A 78 6.61 2.45 22.65
C THR A 78 6.25 2.91 24.07
N GLU A 79 7.20 2.87 25.00
CA GLU A 79 6.99 3.35 26.36
C GLU A 79 6.66 4.84 26.39
N GLN A 80 7.41 5.68 25.67
CA GLN A 80 7.16 7.12 25.59
C GLN A 80 5.77 7.44 25.02
N ARG A 81 5.33 6.67 24.01
CA ARG A 81 3.98 6.77 23.46
C ARG A 81 2.94 6.46 24.52
N ASP A 82 3.10 5.36 25.23
CA ASP A 82 2.12 4.89 26.22
C ASP A 82 2.06 5.81 27.45
N GLN A 83 3.15 6.48 27.77
CA GLN A 83 3.21 7.54 28.79
C GLN A 83 2.64 8.88 28.31
N GLY A 84 2.26 9.01 27.03
CA GLY A 84 1.76 10.27 26.47
C GLY A 84 2.83 11.36 26.38
N ALA A 85 4.11 10.99 26.24
CA ALA A 85 5.22 11.95 26.21
C ALA A 85 5.27 12.79 24.90
N PHE A 86 4.62 12.32 23.84
CA PHE A 86 4.55 13.04 22.56
C PHE A 86 3.39 14.04 22.51
N ILE A 87 3.64 15.18 21.87
CA ILE A 87 2.60 16.18 21.57
C ILE A 87 2.03 15.96 20.16
N THR A 88 0.82 16.47 19.91
CA THR A 88 0.22 16.41 18.58
C THR A 88 1.03 17.23 17.57
N ILE A 89 0.89 16.93 16.28
CA ILE A 89 1.55 17.70 15.22
C ILE A 89 1.12 19.17 15.23
N ASP A 90 -0.12 19.45 15.60
CA ASP A 90 -0.65 20.82 15.69
C ASP A 90 -0.04 21.58 16.87
N ASP A 91 0.13 20.91 18.01
CA ASP A 91 0.82 21.49 19.16
C ASP A 91 2.31 21.71 18.87
N TYR A 92 2.94 20.79 18.16
CA TYR A 92 4.32 20.96 17.70
C TYR A 92 4.46 22.17 16.77
N ARG A 93 3.59 22.30 15.77
CA ARG A 93 3.58 23.45 14.85
C ARG A 93 3.37 24.76 15.60
N ARG A 94 2.42 24.81 16.53
CA ARG A 94 2.18 26.00 17.37
C ARG A 94 3.37 26.32 18.27
N LYS A 95 4.02 25.31 18.85
CA LYS A 95 5.23 25.48 19.67
C LYS A 95 6.40 26.06 18.87
N VAL A 96 6.58 25.66 17.61
CA VAL A 96 7.70 26.10 16.76
C VAL A 96 7.42 27.45 16.08
N LEU A 97 6.21 27.64 15.55
CA LEU A 97 5.86 28.79 14.70
C LEU A 97 5.06 29.88 15.43
N GLY A 98 4.56 29.60 16.62
CA GLY A 98 3.68 30.50 17.37
C GLY A 98 2.47 30.92 16.52
N ASN A 99 2.16 32.21 16.53
CA ASN A 99 1.01 32.77 15.83
C ASN A 99 1.08 32.63 14.30
N LYS A 100 2.27 32.39 13.72
CA LYS A 100 2.40 32.19 12.27
C LYS A 100 1.75 30.90 11.80
N VAL A 101 1.44 29.97 12.69
CA VAL A 101 0.76 28.72 12.33
C VAL A 101 -0.58 28.96 11.65
N GLU A 102 -1.29 30.03 12.01
CA GLU A 102 -2.62 30.35 11.46
C GLU A 102 -2.57 30.85 10.01
N SER A 103 -1.44 31.43 9.60
CA SER A 103 -1.22 31.93 8.24
C SER A 103 -0.31 31.04 7.41
N THR A 104 0.13 29.90 7.95
CA THR A 104 1.01 28.94 7.25
C THR A 104 0.18 27.79 6.71
N GLU A 105 0.22 27.59 5.39
CA GLU A 105 -0.33 26.38 4.77
C GLU A 105 0.69 25.23 4.85
N PHE A 106 0.23 24.08 5.35
CA PHE A 106 1.03 22.86 5.41
C PHE A 106 0.52 21.87 4.37
N SER A 107 1.35 21.50 3.40
CA SER A 107 1.07 20.34 2.55
C SER A 107 1.02 19.08 3.42
N LYS A 108 -0.03 18.28 3.21
CA LYS A 108 -0.23 16.99 3.89
C LYS A 108 0.25 15.81 3.04
N ASP A 109 0.75 16.08 1.84
CA ASP A 109 1.08 15.05 0.85
C ASP A 109 2.33 14.24 1.24
N TYR A 110 3.13 14.78 2.18
CA TYR A 110 4.39 14.18 2.65
C TYR A 110 4.38 13.95 4.16
N ALA A 111 3.22 13.60 4.73
CA ALA A 111 3.14 13.29 6.14
C ALA A 111 4.10 12.13 6.50
N VAL A 112 5.13 12.43 7.29
CA VAL A 112 6.10 11.43 7.73
C VAL A 112 5.39 10.47 8.66
N THR A 113 5.35 9.20 8.26
CA THR A 113 4.91 8.09 9.10
C THR A 113 6.14 7.35 9.56
N LEU A 114 6.18 6.95 10.83
CA LEU A 114 7.19 5.98 11.27
C LEU A 114 6.82 4.64 10.63
N GLU A 115 7.57 4.25 9.62
CA GLU A 115 7.44 2.96 8.95
C GLU A 115 8.55 2.03 9.38
N ILE A 116 8.20 0.80 9.77
CA ILE A 116 9.17 -0.28 9.97
C ILE A 116 9.31 -0.99 8.61
N SER A 117 10.25 -0.55 7.79
CA SER A 117 10.61 -1.18 6.52
C SER A 117 11.73 -2.21 6.75
N ALA A 118 11.31 -3.40 7.20
CA ALA A 118 12.18 -4.56 7.39
C ALA A 118 11.83 -5.67 6.37
#